data_AF-A0A5B7C7U8-F1
#
_entry.id   AF-A0A5B7C7U8-F1
#
_cell.length_a   1.000
_cell.length_b   1.000
_cell.length_c   1.000
_cell.angle_alpha   90.00
_cell.angle_beta   90.00
_cell.angle_gamma   90.00
#
_symmetry.space_group_name_H-M   'P 1'
#
loop_
_entity.id
_entity.type
_entity.pdbx_description
1 polymer ?
#
loop_
_entity_poly.entity_id
_entity_poly.type
_entity_poly.pdbx_seq_one_letter_code
_entity_poly.pdbx_strand_id
1 'polypeptide(L)'
;SKIWVAVAVIGTTFLLAVFIGCVLYHRRKKGGTVQKDEERSQNALLNDSRNPTSVVIAQESELVGSQELPFMELATIKAATDNFSDSNKLGQGGFGSVYKGVLPDGKEIAVKRLSRKSWQGLEEFKNEVILIAKLQHRNLVRLVGCGIEGEEKLLIYEYMPNKS
;
A
#
# COMPACT_ATOMS: atom_id res chain seq x y z
N SER A 1 -39.22 45.18 23.44
CA SER A 1 -37.78 44.93 23.17
C SER A 1 -37.25 43.60 23.72
N LYS A 2 -37.80 43.02 24.79
CA LYS A 2 -37.32 41.73 25.38
C LYS A 2 -37.63 40.47 24.54
N ILE A 3 -38.71 40.51 23.75
CA ILE A 3 -39.18 39.38 22.93
C ILE A 3 -38.22 39.07 21.78
N TRP A 4 -37.71 40.09 21.09
CA TRP A 4 -36.74 39.92 20.00
C TRP A 4 -35.39 39.36 20.47
N VAL A 5 -34.98 39.70 21.70
CA VAL A 5 -33.77 39.14 22.33
C VAL A 5 -33.98 37.65 22.64
N ALA A 6 -35.15 37.27 23.17
CA ALA A 6 -35.46 35.87 23.43
C ALA A 6 -35.49 35.02 22.14
N VAL A 7 -36.07 35.53 21.05
CA VAL A 7 -36.11 34.84 19.76
C VAL A 7 -34.70 34.62 19.17
N ALA A 8 -33.82 35.62 19.27
CA ALA A 8 -32.44 35.50 18.80
C ALA A 8 -31.61 34.45 19.58
N VAL A 9 -31.78 34.39 20.90
CA VAL A 9 -31.09 33.39 21.74
C VAL A 9 -31.56 31.97 21.43
N ILE A 10 -32.86 31.77 21.25
CA ILE A 10 -33.40 30.45 20.90
C ILE A 10 -32.89 29.98 19.53
N GLY A 11 -32.85 30.86 18.54
CA GLY A 11 -32.32 30.53 17.21
C GLY A 11 -30.85 30.11 17.23
N THR A 12 -30.01 30.84 17.97
CA THR A 12 -28.56 30.52 18.05
C THR A 12 -28.28 29.20 18.77
N THR A 13 -29.00 28.91 19.86
CA THR A 13 -28.85 27.64 20.60
C THR A 13 -29.28 26.43 19.75
N PHE A 14 -30.37 26.58 18.99
CA PHE A 14 -30.84 25.53 18.08
C PHE A 14 -29.84 25.26 16.95
N LEU A 15 -29.29 26.30 16.32
CA LEU A 15 -28.29 26.15 15.25
C LEU A 15 -26.99 25.50 15.76
N LEU A 16 -26.52 25.87 16.95
CA LEU A 16 -25.35 25.23 17.56
C LEU A 16 -25.60 23.75 17.88
N ALA A 17 -26.78 23.40 18.40
CA ALA A 17 -27.15 22.01 18.66
C ALA A 17 -27.20 21.18 17.37
N VAL A 18 -27.76 21.72 16.28
CA VAL A 18 -27.77 21.08 14.96
C VAL A 18 -26.35 20.92 14.41
N PHE A 19 -25.50 21.95 14.52
CA PHE A 19 -24.12 21.89 14.05
C PHE A 19 -23.31 20.84 14.82
N ILE A 20 -23.41 20.80 16.16
CA ILE A 20 -22.76 19.78 17.00
C ILE A 20 -23.29 18.39 16.65
N GLY A 21 -24.61 18.23 16.50
CA GLY A 21 -25.22 16.97 16.09
C GLY A 21 -24.74 16.51 14.71
N CYS A 22 -24.63 17.43 13.74
CA CYS A 22 -24.13 17.16 12.40
C CYS A 22 -22.65 16.75 12.41
N VAL A 23 -21.81 17.45 13.19
CA VAL A 23 -20.40 17.09 13.37
C VAL A 23 -20.25 15.73 14.05
N LEU A 24 -21.01 15.44 15.11
CA LEU A 24 -20.99 14.13 15.78
C LEU A 24 -21.51 13.01 14.87
N TYR A 25 -22.53 13.27 14.06
CA TYR A 25 -23.05 12.35 13.06
C TYR A 25 -22.00 12.06 11.98
N HIS A 26 -21.34 13.09 11.44
CA HIS A 26 -20.25 12.91 10.48
C HIS A 26 -19.01 12.26 11.10
N ARG A 27 -18.70 12.53 12.37
CA ARG A 27 -17.62 11.85 13.10
C ARG A 27 -17.96 10.40 13.41
N ARG A 28 -19.24 10.06 13.63
CA ARG A 28 -19.72 8.67 13.74
C ARG A 28 -19.70 7.94 12.40
N LYS A 29 -20.09 8.61 11.31
CA LYS A 29 -20.02 8.04 9.95
C LYS A 29 -18.58 7.85 9.46
N LYS A 30 -17.61 8.66 9.93
CA LYS A 30 -16.18 8.41 9.75
C LYS A 30 -15.58 7.41 10.76
N GLY A 31 -16.31 7.05 11.81
CA GLY A 31 -15.87 6.17 12.90
C GLY A 31 -16.44 4.75 12.86
N GLY A 32 -17.28 4.43 11.87
CA GLY A 32 -17.84 3.11 11.69
C GLY A 32 -18.37 2.94 10.28
N THR A 33 -18.09 1.78 9.68
CA THR A 33 -18.53 1.33 8.35
C THR A 33 -17.63 1.75 7.17
N VAL A 34 -16.42 1.20 7.13
CA VAL A 34 -15.80 0.72 5.85
C VAL A 34 -14.91 -0.52 6.10
N GLN A 35 -14.39 -0.76 7.31
CA GLN A 35 -13.19 -1.61 7.44
C GLN A 35 -13.38 -3.08 7.87
N LYS A 36 -14.57 -3.55 8.29
CA LYS A 36 -14.70 -4.94 8.84
C LYS A 36 -15.17 -6.02 7.86
N ASP A 37 -15.93 -5.66 6.83
CA ASP A 37 -16.46 -6.65 5.88
C ASP A 37 -15.48 -6.93 4.71
N GLU A 38 -14.63 -5.94 4.39
CA GLU A 38 -13.53 -6.08 3.44
C GLU A 38 -12.43 -7.00 3.98
N GLU A 39 -11.99 -6.81 5.24
CA GLU A 39 -10.94 -7.64 5.88
C GLU A 39 -11.35 -9.12 6.02
N ARG A 40 -12.63 -9.42 6.28
CA ARG A 40 -13.12 -10.81 6.37
C ARG A 40 -13.16 -11.49 5.00
N SER A 41 -13.50 -10.75 3.96
CA SER A 41 -13.49 -11.22 2.57
C SER A 41 -12.06 -11.35 2.02
N GLN A 42 -11.16 -10.45 2.43
CA GLN A 42 -9.74 -10.45 2.07
C GLN A 42 -8.96 -11.58 2.75
N ASN A 43 -9.27 -11.90 4.02
CA ASN A 43 -8.74 -13.08 4.71
C ASN A 43 -9.29 -14.41 4.16
N ALA A 44 -10.50 -14.41 3.58
CA ALA A 44 -11.07 -15.57 2.92
C ALA A 44 -10.38 -15.87 1.57
N LEU A 45 -9.86 -14.85 0.88
CA LEU A 45 -9.08 -15.00 -0.36
C LEU A 45 -7.61 -15.41 -0.13
N LEU A 46 -7.06 -15.22 1.06
CA LEU A 46 -5.65 -15.50 1.38
C LEU A 46 -5.40 -16.92 1.94
N ASN A 47 -6.44 -17.68 2.25
CA ASN A 47 -6.31 -19.00 2.91
C ASN A 47 -6.31 -20.20 1.95
N ASP A 48 -6.56 -20.03 0.64
CA ASP A 48 -6.50 -21.15 -0.32
C ASP A 48 -5.07 -21.32 -0.86
N SER A 49 -4.16 -21.67 0.05
CA SER A 49 -2.77 -21.95 -0.26
C SER A 49 -2.62 -23.38 -0.78
N ARG A 50 -2.55 -23.54 -2.10
CA ARG A 50 -1.78 -24.65 -2.70
C ARG A 50 -1.16 -24.43 -4.08
N ASN A 51 -1.24 -23.25 -4.69
CA ASN A 51 -0.42 -22.90 -5.87
C ASN A 51 -0.37 -21.38 -6.09
N PRO A 52 0.77 -20.68 -5.87
CA PRO A 52 0.87 -19.26 -6.13
C PRO A 52 1.27 -19.05 -7.59
N THR A 53 0.34 -19.21 -8.54
CA THR A 53 0.63 -18.96 -9.97
C THR A 53 -0.14 -17.78 -10.55
N SER A 54 -1.00 -17.11 -9.79
CA SER A 54 -1.53 -15.83 -10.25
C SER A 54 -1.90 -14.99 -9.05
N VAL A 55 -1.19 -13.88 -8.88
CA VAL A 55 -1.77 -12.73 -8.19
C VAL A 55 -2.94 -12.30 -9.06
N VAL A 56 -4.09 -12.93 -8.84
CA VAL A 56 -5.35 -12.53 -9.40
C VAL A 56 -5.69 -11.21 -8.72
N ILE A 57 -5.17 -10.11 -9.28
CA ILE A 57 -5.77 -8.79 -9.16
C ILE A 57 -7.07 -8.83 -9.98
N ALA A 58 -8.01 -9.71 -9.62
CA ALA A 58 -9.38 -9.66 -10.12
C ALA A 58 -10.20 -8.86 -9.12
N GLN A 59 -10.06 -7.55 -9.22
CA GLN A 59 -11.22 -6.71 -9.48
C GLN A 59 -10.66 -5.33 -9.81
N GLU A 60 -11.08 -4.86 -10.99
CA GLU A 60 -10.92 -3.48 -11.45
C GLU A 60 -9.61 -3.14 -12.19
N SER A 61 -9.35 -3.83 -13.31
CA SER A 61 -8.87 -3.15 -14.52
C SER A 61 -8.91 -4.07 -15.74
N GLU A 62 -9.88 -3.85 -16.61
CA GLU A 62 -9.95 -4.39 -17.97
C GLU A 62 -8.86 -3.81 -18.92
N LEU A 63 -7.74 -3.30 -18.38
CA LEU A 63 -6.74 -2.52 -19.13
C LEU A 63 -5.28 -2.78 -18.73
N VAL A 64 -4.95 -3.83 -17.97
CA VAL A 64 -3.54 -4.16 -17.71
C VAL A 64 -3.04 -5.03 -18.85
N GLY A 65 -2.40 -4.38 -19.83
CA GLY A 65 -1.64 -5.06 -20.86
C GLY A 65 -0.56 -5.96 -20.24
N SER A 66 -0.80 -7.27 -20.28
CA SER A 66 0.17 -8.31 -20.64
C SER A 66 1.58 -8.26 -20.05
N GLN A 67 1.75 -7.88 -18.78
CA GLN A 67 2.98 -8.18 -18.02
C GLN A 67 2.61 -8.80 -16.67
N GLU A 68 2.60 -10.13 -16.62
CA GLU A 68 2.60 -10.88 -15.37
C GLU A 68 3.92 -10.60 -14.65
N LEU A 69 3.86 -9.94 -13.50
CA LEU A 69 5.04 -9.71 -12.67
C LEU A 69 5.37 -10.97 -11.87
N PRO A 70 6.61 -11.49 -11.94
CA PRO A 70 7.01 -12.66 -11.18
C PRO A 70 6.86 -12.44 -9.67
N PHE A 71 6.28 -13.42 -8.97
CA PHE A 71 6.26 -13.45 -7.52
C PHE A 71 7.54 -14.12 -6.99
N MET A 72 8.14 -13.55 -5.94
CA MET A 72 9.30 -14.11 -5.27
C MET A 72 9.01 -14.34 -3.78
N GLU A 73 9.37 -15.54 -3.30
CA GLU A 73 9.16 -15.94 -1.91
C GLU A 73 10.00 -15.08 -0.95
N LEU A 74 9.42 -14.72 0.20
CA LEU A 74 10.10 -13.92 1.23
C LEU A 74 11.40 -14.58 1.70
N ALA A 75 11.45 -15.91 1.78
CA ALA A 75 12.65 -16.65 2.15
C ALA A 75 13.81 -16.36 1.18
N THR A 76 13.53 -16.35 -0.12
CA THR A 76 14.52 -16.02 -1.17
C THR A 76 15.00 -14.58 -1.04
N ILE A 77 14.07 -13.64 -0.80
CA ILE A 77 14.40 -12.21 -0.66
C ILE A 77 15.23 -11.95 0.60
N LYS A 78 14.90 -12.61 1.72
CA LYS A 78 15.68 -12.54 2.96
C LYS A 78 17.08 -13.09 2.75
N ALA A 79 17.22 -14.26 2.12
CA ALA A 79 18.53 -14.82 1.81
C ALA A 79 19.36 -13.86 0.94
N ALA A 80 18.74 -13.27 -0.08
CA ALA A 80 19.41 -12.34 -0.99
C ALA A 80 19.87 -11.04 -0.32
N THR A 81 19.16 -10.58 0.72
CA THR A 81 19.40 -9.28 1.39
C THR A 81 20.10 -9.41 2.74
N ASP A 82 20.57 -10.61 3.10
CA ASP A 82 21.06 -10.93 4.44
C ASP A 82 20.05 -10.54 5.53
N ASN A 83 18.81 -11.02 5.36
CA ASN A 83 17.67 -10.76 6.23
C ASN A 83 17.39 -9.26 6.43
N PHE A 84 17.48 -8.46 5.35
CA PHE A 84 17.36 -7.01 5.38
C PHE A 84 18.37 -6.32 6.32
N SER A 85 19.61 -6.82 6.35
CA SER A 85 20.71 -6.26 7.13
C SER A 85 20.94 -4.79 6.80
N ASP A 86 21.19 -3.96 7.82
CA ASP A 86 21.50 -2.54 7.62
C ASP A 86 22.79 -2.34 6.79
N SER A 87 23.69 -3.33 6.76
CA SER A 87 24.88 -3.31 5.90
C SER A 87 24.55 -3.27 4.39
N ASN A 88 23.38 -3.81 4.02
CA ASN A 88 22.88 -3.82 2.66
C ASN A 88 21.93 -2.65 2.37
N LYS A 89 21.69 -1.75 3.32
CA LYS A 89 20.71 -0.68 3.16
C LYS A 89 21.22 0.40 2.20
N LEU A 90 20.44 0.65 1.16
CA LEU A 90 20.69 1.68 0.15
C LEU A 90 20.04 3.01 0.52
N GLY A 91 18.92 2.98 1.24
CA GLY A 91 18.22 4.19 1.67
C GLY A 91 16.95 3.91 2.45
N GLN A 92 16.38 4.97 3.04
CA GLN A 92 15.14 4.90 3.81
C GLN A 92 14.38 6.22 3.71
N GLY A 93 13.05 6.14 3.65
CA GLY A 93 12.15 7.29 3.68
C GLY A 93 10.75 6.92 4.14
N GLY A 94 9.77 7.81 3.94
CA GLY A 94 8.37 7.58 4.33
C GLY A 94 7.74 6.33 3.68
N PHE A 95 8.24 5.95 2.51
CA PHE A 95 7.78 4.82 1.71
C PHE A 95 8.43 3.48 2.12
N GLY A 96 9.27 3.48 3.15
CA GLY A 96 9.98 2.29 3.63
C GLY A 96 11.48 2.34 3.38
N SER A 97 12.11 1.16 3.30
CA SER A 97 13.56 1.01 3.19
C SER A 97 13.93 0.25 1.92
N VAL A 98 15.06 0.63 1.32
CA VAL A 98 15.60 -0.03 0.13
C VAL A 98 16.89 -0.74 0.52
N TYR A 99 16.99 -2.01 0.16
CA TYR A 99 18.15 -2.86 0.43
C TYR A 99 18.75 -3.38 -0.87
N LYS A 100 20.07 -3.50 -0.92
CA LYS A 100 20.78 -4.26 -1.94
C LYS A 100 20.62 -5.75 -1.62
N GLY A 101 20.49 -6.57 -2.65
CA GLY A 101 20.57 -8.01 -2.51
C GLY A 101 21.23 -8.67 -3.71
N VAL A 102 21.63 -9.92 -3.54
CA VAL A 102 22.17 -10.76 -4.60
C VAL A 102 21.38 -12.07 -4.62
N LEU A 103 20.72 -12.34 -5.73
CA LEU A 103 19.96 -13.58 -5.93
C LEU A 103 20.90 -14.79 -6.09
N PRO A 104 20.41 -16.03 -5.94
CA PRO A 104 21.24 -17.23 -6.08
C PRO A 104 21.93 -17.39 -7.45
N ASP A 105 21.36 -16.78 -8.49
CA ASP A 105 21.92 -16.71 -9.84
C ASP A 105 23.00 -15.62 -10.01
N GLY A 106 23.35 -14.92 -8.93
CA GLY A 106 24.33 -13.82 -8.91
C GLY A 106 23.76 -12.47 -9.33
N LYS A 107 22.46 -12.37 -9.63
CA LYS A 107 21.84 -11.12 -10.05
C LYS A 107 21.70 -10.13 -8.90
N GLU A 108 22.26 -8.94 -9.06
CA GLU A 108 22.09 -7.85 -8.10
C GLU A 108 20.70 -7.22 -8.23
N ILE A 109 20.05 -7.02 -7.08
CA ILE A 109 18.70 -6.47 -6.98
C ILE A 109 18.63 -5.35 -5.95
N ALA A 110 17.67 -4.45 -6.13
CA ALA A 110 17.25 -3.50 -5.12
C ALA A 110 15.86 -3.90 -4.62
N VAL A 111 15.73 -4.13 -3.32
CA VAL A 111 14.49 -4.57 -2.68
C VAL A 111 13.93 -3.42 -1.88
N LYS A 112 12.82 -2.85 -2.36
CA LYS A 112 12.05 -1.85 -1.63
C LYS A 112 11.06 -2.55 -0.72
N ARG A 113 11.33 -2.49 0.57
CA ARG A 113 10.44 -2.98 1.64
C ARG A 113 9.54 -1.85 2.08
N LEU A 114 8.26 -1.94 1.71
CA LEU A 114 7.27 -0.93 2.01
C LEU A 114 6.97 -0.90 3.50
N SER A 115 6.59 0.28 3.99
CA SER A 115 6.25 0.46 5.41
C SER A 115 5.06 -0.42 5.82
N ARG A 116 5.20 -1.12 6.95
CA ARG A 116 4.12 -1.91 7.56
C ARG A 116 2.99 -1.03 8.14
N LYS A 117 3.24 0.26 8.36
CA LYS A 117 2.40 1.12 9.20
C LYS A 117 1.23 1.83 8.50
N SER A 118 0.82 1.48 7.28
CA SER A 118 -0.29 2.23 6.68
C SER A 118 -1.08 1.48 5.60
N TRP A 119 -2.37 1.79 5.56
CA TRP A 119 -3.25 1.69 4.38
C TRP A 119 -2.58 2.25 3.12
N GLN A 120 -1.82 3.33 3.30
CA GLN A 120 -0.98 3.95 2.29
C GLN A 120 0.10 3.00 1.73
N GLY A 121 0.68 2.05 2.49
CA GLY A 121 1.64 1.08 1.94
C GLY A 121 1.02 0.05 0.99
N LEU A 122 -0.27 -0.29 1.15
CA LEU A 122 -0.99 -1.14 0.19
C LEU A 122 -1.41 -0.34 -1.05
N GLU A 123 -1.86 0.89 -0.88
CA GLU A 123 -2.22 1.77 -1.99
C GLU A 123 -0.99 2.18 -2.81
N GLU A 124 0.15 2.43 -2.16
CA GLU A 124 1.45 2.63 -2.79
C GLU A 124 1.92 1.37 -3.52
N PHE A 125 1.76 0.18 -2.92
CA PHE A 125 2.05 -1.08 -3.60
C PHE A 125 1.22 -1.23 -4.88
N LYS A 126 -0.10 -1.03 -4.81
CA LYS A 126 -1.00 -1.08 -5.97
C LYS A 126 -0.63 -0.01 -7.00
N ASN A 127 -0.40 1.22 -6.57
CA ASN A 127 -0.03 2.32 -7.47
C ASN A 127 1.30 2.05 -8.17
N GLU A 128 2.33 1.58 -7.46
CA GLU A 128 3.61 1.25 -8.08
C GLU A 128 3.46 0.08 -9.06
N VAL A 129 2.73 -0.98 -8.71
CA VAL A 129 2.46 -2.10 -9.62
C VAL A 129 1.68 -1.65 -10.87
N ILE A 130 0.62 -0.85 -10.71
CA ILE A 130 -0.20 -0.32 -11.81
C ILE A 130 0.60 0.66 -12.68
N LEU A 131 1.39 1.53 -12.06
CA LEU A 131 2.22 2.52 -12.75
C LEU A 131 3.30 1.82 -13.59
N ILE A 132 3.92 0.78 -13.04
CA ILE A 132 4.95 0.00 -13.73
C ILE A 132 4.33 -0.81 -14.88
N ALA A 133 3.13 -1.38 -14.69
CA ALA A 133 2.39 -2.05 -15.76
C ALA A 133 2.08 -1.12 -16.95
N LYS A 134 1.95 0.19 -16.69
CA LYS A 134 1.65 1.21 -17.71
C LYS A 134 2.90 1.85 -18.32
N LEU A 135 4.05 1.84 -17.65
CA LEU A 135 5.25 2.56 -18.07
C LEU A 135 6.30 1.63 -18.70
N GLN A 136 6.21 1.40 -20.01
CA GLN A 136 7.31 0.84 -20.80
C GLN A 136 8.26 1.95 -21.28
N HIS A 137 8.96 2.64 -20.37
CA HIS A 137 9.98 3.62 -20.76
C HIS A 137 11.39 3.17 -20.39
N ARG A 138 12.34 3.34 -21.34
CA ARG A 138 13.75 2.95 -21.24
C ARG A 138 14.55 3.60 -20.09
N ASN A 139 13.97 4.58 -19.39
CA ASN A 139 14.64 5.35 -18.32
C ASN A 139 14.09 5.04 -16.92
N LEU A 140 13.16 4.10 -16.78
CA LEU A 140 12.64 3.66 -15.48
C LEU A 140 13.37 2.39 -15.05
N VAL A 141 13.78 2.32 -13.78
CA VAL A 141 14.44 1.13 -13.23
C VAL A 141 13.50 -0.07 -13.38
N ARG A 142 14.00 -1.15 -13.98
CA ARG A 142 13.19 -2.32 -14.34
C ARG A 142 12.75 -3.07 -13.08
N LEU A 143 11.44 -3.25 -12.92
CA LEU A 143 10.88 -4.16 -11.92
C LEU A 143 11.15 -5.61 -12.35
N VAL A 144 11.68 -6.41 -11.44
CA VAL A 144 12.01 -7.82 -11.62
C VAL A 144 10.88 -8.69 -11.07
N GLY A 145 10.22 -8.25 -10.01
CA GLY A 145 9.11 -8.96 -9.39
C GLY A 145 8.60 -8.29 -8.12
N CYS A 146 7.69 -8.98 -7.43
CA CYS A 146 7.17 -8.55 -6.13
C CYS A 146 7.11 -9.72 -5.13
N GLY A 147 7.07 -9.40 -3.84
CA GLY A 147 6.87 -10.36 -2.76
C GLY A 147 5.84 -9.85 -1.77
N ILE A 148 4.92 -10.71 -1.35
CA ILE A 148 3.88 -10.38 -0.37
C ILE A 148 3.71 -11.58 0.57
N GLU A 149 3.97 -11.39 1.85
CA GLU A 149 3.74 -12.42 2.87
C GLU A 149 3.36 -11.77 4.20
N GLY A 150 2.14 -12.04 4.68
CA GLY A 150 1.58 -11.37 5.84
C GLY A 150 1.57 -9.85 5.67
N GLU A 151 2.32 -9.15 6.53
CA GLU A 151 2.46 -7.69 6.46
C GLU A 151 3.58 -7.20 5.53
N GLU A 152 4.45 -8.10 5.06
CA GLU A 152 5.54 -7.75 4.17
C GLU A 152 5.02 -7.47 2.75
N LYS A 153 5.39 -6.31 2.21
CA LYS A 153 5.15 -5.92 0.82
C LYS A 153 6.47 -5.46 0.24
N LEU A 154 6.92 -6.16 -0.79
CA LEU A 154 8.26 -6.05 -1.35
C LEU A 154 8.17 -5.83 -2.85
N LEU A 155 8.93 -4.85 -3.35
CA LEU A 155 9.13 -4.62 -4.77
C LEU A 155 10.61 -4.84 -5.09
N ILE A 156 10.86 -5.70 -6.07
CA ILE A 156 12.22 -6.12 -6.44
C ILE A 156 12.55 -5.48 -7.78
N TYR A 157 13.59 -4.65 -7.78
CA TYR A 157 14.10 -3.97 -8.96
C TYR A 157 15.47 -4.50 -9.35
N GLU A 158 15.84 -4.27 -10.59
CA GLU A 158 17.23 -4.39 -11.01
C GLU A 158 18.09 -3.37 -10.26
N TYR A 159 19.20 -3.83 -9.66
CA TYR A 159 20.14 -2.92 -9.04
C TYR A 159 20.88 -2.14 -10.12
N MET A 160 20.82 -0.82 -10.05
CA MET A 160 21.55 0.07 -10.94
C MET A 160 22.64 0.77 -10.12
N PRO A 161 23.93 0.38 -10.25
CA PRO A 161 25.00 1.17 -9.68
C PRO A 161 24.99 2.55 -10.36
N ASN A 162 24.93 3.62 -9.56
CA ASN A 162 24.79 5.02 -9.97
C ASN A 162 25.24 5.33 -11.42
N LYS A 163 24.33 5.81 -12.27
CA LYS A 163 24.70 6.73 -13.35
C LYS A 163 24.64 8.12 -12.73
N SER A 164 25.79 8.80 -12.64
CA SER A 164 25.90 10.18 -12.13
C SER A 164 24.94 11.13 -12.84
#